data_AF-A0AAV4WWN4-F1
#
_entry.id   AF-A0AAV4WWN4-F1
#
_cell.length_a   1.000
_cell.length_b   1.000
_cell.length_c   1.000
_cell.angle_alpha   90.00
_cell.angle_beta   90.00
_cell.angle_gamma   90.00
#
_symmetry.space_group_name_H-M   'P 1'
#
loop_
_entity.id
_entity.type
_entity.pdbx_description
1 polymer ?
#
loop_
_entity_poly.entity_id
_entity_poly.type
_entity_poly.pdbx_seq_one_letter_code
_entity_poly.pdbx_strand_id
1 'polypeptide(L)'
;MANNQKSDKELSEILVHPDKSSLVLQPFPMGNHAIELYCDVASNRIRPFVPEVNRKKVFSSLHSISHLGITGTVKLVEERYVWPGIKADVRTWAQQCLACQSLKVTCHTQSKLGAFIPSNARFKHVHIDIVGPLPPSESFRYCLICVDRFSKW
;
A
#
# COMPACT_ATOMS: atom_id res chain seq x y z
N MET A 1 -7.03 4.19 -25.71
CA MET A 1 -7.42 2.91 -25.09
C MET A 1 -7.96 1.95 -26.14
N ALA A 2 -9.00 2.31 -26.89
CA ALA A 2 -9.57 1.43 -27.94
C ALA A 2 -8.59 1.01 -29.05
N ASN A 3 -7.81 1.95 -29.60
CA ASN A 3 -6.80 1.59 -30.62
C ASN A 3 -5.73 0.63 -30.07
N ASN A 4 -5.35 0.78 -28.80
CA ASN A 4 -4.33 -0.07 -28.18
C ASN A 4 -4.86 -1.47 -27.91
N GLN A 5 -6.17 -1.65 -27.65
CA GLN A 5 -6.79 -2.98 -27.55
C GLN A 5 -6.68 -3.73 -28.88
N LYS A 6 -6.87 -3.06 -30.02
CA LYS A 6 -6.78 -3.71 -31.35
C LYS A 6 -5.41 -4.34 -31.63
N SER A 7 -4.35 -3.78 -31.05
CA SER A 7 -2.96 -4.26 -31.21
C SER A 7 -2.46 -5.11 -30.03
N ASP A 8 -3.29 -5.36 -29.03
CA ASP A 8 -2.88 -6.03 -27.79
C ASP A 8 -2.86 -7.56 -27.98
N LYS A 9 -1.68 -8.16 -27.76
CA LYS A 9 -1.47 -9.60 -27.97
C LYS A 9 -2.24 -10.43 -26.94
N GLU A 10 -2.21 -10.02 -25.68
CA GLU A 10 -2.86 -10.76 -24.59
C GLU A 10 -4.38 -10.77 -24.77
N LEU A 11 -4.96 -9.64 -25.18
CA LEU A 11 -6.37 -9.58 -25.56
C LEU A 11 -6.70 -10.57 -26.70
N SER A 12 -5.89 -10.60 -27.75
CA SER A 12 -6.10 -11.53 -28.87
C SER A 12 -6.01 -13.00 -28.44
N GLU A 13 -5.09 -13.33 -27.53
CA GLU A 13 -4.94 -14.69 -27.00
C GLU A 13 -6.14 -15.12 -26.16
N ILE A 14 -6.68 -14.22 -25.33
CA ILE A 14 -7.88 -14.50 -24.52
C ILE A 14 -9.11 -14.72 -25.42
N LEU A 15 -9.24 -13.95 -26.51
CA LEU A 15 -10.34 -14.11 -27.46
C LEU A 15 -10.26 -15.42 -28.25
N VAL A 16 -9.04 -15.89 -28.58
CA VAL A 16 -8.82 -17.16 -29.29
C VAL A 16 -8.96 -18.37 -28.36
N HIS A 17 -8.58 -18.23 -27.08
CA HIS A 17 -8.58 -19.30 -26.09
C HIS A 17 -9.37 -18.92 -24.82
N PRO A 18 -10.72 -18.87 -24.91
CA PRO A 18 -11.56 -18.50 -23.78
C PRO A 18 -11.41 -19.45 -22.57
N ASP A 19 -11.11 -20.73 -22.79
CA ASP A 19 -10.97 -21.73 -21.71
C ASP A 19 -9.76 -21.48 -20.78
N LYS A 20 -8.78 -20.69 -21.21
CA LYS A 20 -7.57 -20.39 -20.42
C LYS A 20 -7.78 -19.25 -19.43
N SER A 21 -8.90 -18.53 -19.52
CA SER A 21 -9.18 -17.35 -18.71
C SER A 21 -10.58 -17.44 -18.12
N SER A 22 -10.78 -16.85 -16.94
CA SER A 22 -12.12 -16.68 -16.38
C SER A 22 -12.83 -15.42 -16.90
N LEU A 23 -12.17 -14.65 -17.76
CA LEU A 23 -12.70 -13.40 -18.31
C LEU A 23 -13.65 -13.69 -19.48
N VAL A 24 -14.80 -13.02 -19.47
CA VAL A 24 -15.77 -13.08 -20.58
C VAL A 24 -15.75 -11.72 -21.27
N LEU A 25 -14.95 -11.60 -22.32
CA LEU A 25 -14.73 -10.34 -23.02
C LEU A 25 -15.71 -10.16 -24.18
N GLN A 26 -16.45 -9.06 -24.16
CA GLN A 26 -17.38 -8.68 -25.24
C GLN A 26 -17.08 -7.27 -25.76
N PRO A 27 -17.20 -7.03 -27.08
CA PRO A 27 -17.08 -5.70 -27.65
C PRO A 27 -18.29 -4.84 -27.24
N PHE A 28 -18.02 -3.62 -26.79
CA PHE A 28 -19.01 -2.66 -26.37
C PHE A 28 -18.83 -1.36 -27.16
N PRO A 29 -19.87 -0.86 -27.86
CA PRO A 29 -19.78 0.37 -28.63
C PRO A 29 -19.67 1.58 -27.71
N MET A 30 -18.69 2.44 -27.96
CA MET A 30 -18.53 3.69 -27.20
C MET A 30 -19.18 4.86 -27.94
N GLY A 31 -20.42 5.19 -27.58
CA GLY A 31 -21.16 6.34 -28.12
C GLY A 31 -21.51 6.20 -29.61
N ASN A 32 -21.66 7.35 -30.30
CA ASN A 32 -22.07 7.39 -31.71
C ASN A 32 -20.91 7.16 -32.71
N HIS A 33 -19.71 6.84 -32.23
CA HIS A 33 -18.55 6.57 -33.06
C HIS A 33 -18.32 5.06 -33.18
N ALA A 34 -17.82 4.60 -34.34
CA ALA A 34 -17.50 3.20 -34.63
C ALA A 34 -16.26 2.68 -33.87
N ILE A 35 -16.16 3.01 -32.58
CA ILE A 35 -15.06 2.62 -31.70
C ILE A 35 -15.63 1.64 -30.67
N GLU A 36 -15.16 0.40 -30.76
CA GLU A 36 -15.53 -0.67 -29.83
C GLU A 36 -14.45 -0.85 -28.77
N LEU A 37 -14.89 -1.08 -27.53
CA LEU A 37 -14.02 -1.50 -26.44
C LEU A 37 -14.37 -2.92 -26.00
N TYR A 38 -13.36 -3.75 -25.81
CA TYR A 38 -13.54 -5.04 -25.14
C TYR A 38 -13.69 -4.83 -23.64
N CYS A 39 -14.77 -5.37 -23.09
CA CYS A 39 -15.13 -5.29 -21.68
C CYS A 39 -15.41 -6.69 -21.12
N ASP A 40 -14.97 -6.94 -19.90
CA ASP A 40 -15.35 -8.12 -19.12
C ASP A 40 -16.78 -7.98 -18.60
N VAL A 41 -17.60 -8.99 -18.88
CA VAL A 41 -18.99 -9.12 -18.46
C VAL A 41 -19.22 -10.34 -17.55
N ALA A 42 -18.16 -11.05 -17.17
CA ALA A 42 -18.27 -12.22 -16.28
C ALA A 42 -18.78 -11.86 -14.88
N SER A 43 -18.49 -10.63 -14.45
CA SER A 43 -18.94 -10.08 -13.16
C SER A 43 -20.22 -9.27 -13.32
N ASN A 44 -20.92 -8.97 -12.22
CA ASN A 44 -22.11 -8.09 -12.20
C ASN A 44 -21.80 -6.60 -12.56
N ARG A 45 -20.62 -6.33 -13.12
CA ARG A 45 -20.14 -5.01 -13.51
C ARG A 45 -19.37 -5.15 -14.82
N ILE A 46 -19.68 -4.29 -15.77
CA ILE A 46 -18.97 -4.20 -17.05
C ILE A 46 -17.66 -3.45 -16.81
N ARG A 47 -16.52 -4.11 -17.07
CA ARG A 47 -15.20 -3.52 -16.83
C ARG A 47 -14.37 -3.53 -18.12
N PRO A 48 -13.91 -2.38 -18.64
CA PRO A 48 -13.07 -2.36 -19.83
C PRO A 48 -11.73 -3.04 -19.59
N PHE A 49 -11.32 -3.87 -20.55
CA PHE A 49 -10.01 -4.52 -20.56
C PHE A 49 -8.90 -3.47 -20.80
N VAL A 50 -7.82 -3.53 -20.03
CA VAL A 50 -6.73 -2.56 -20.13
C VAL A 50 -5.50 -3.17 -20.83
N PRO A 51 -5.15 -2.70 -22.05
CA PRO A 51 -3.92 -3.09 -22.74
C PRO A 51 -2.68 -2.77 -21.90
N GLU A 52 -1.62 -3.56 -22.06
CA GLU A 52 -0.39 -3.45 -21.26
C GLU A 52 0.14 -2.01 -21.18
N VAL A 53 0.22 -1.34 -22.33
CA VAL A 53 0.69 0.05 -22.49
C VAL A 53 -0.12 1.09 -21.69
N ASN A 54 -1.35 0.76 -21.30
CA ASN A 54 -2.24 1.65 -20.57
C ASN A 54 -2.30 1.34 -19.06
N ARG A 55 -1.88 0.15 -18.61
CA ARG A 55 -2.07 -0.28 -17.21
C ARG A 55 -1.40 0.66 -16.22
N LYS A 56 -0.15 1.04 -16.48
CA LYS A 56 0.60 1.97 -15.61
C LYS A 56 -0.05 3.35 -15.53
N LYS A 57 -0.66 3.83 -16.63
CA LYS A 57 -1.41 5.12 -16.63
C LYS A 57 -2.68 5.02 -15.77
N VAL A 58 -3.41 3.93 -15.87
CA VAL A 58 -4.61 3.65 -15.04
C VAL A 58 -4.23 3.54 -13.56
N PHE A 59 -3.15 2.82 -13.25
CA PHE A 59 -2.63 2.76 -11.89
C PHE A 59 -2.27 4.16 -11.37
N SER A 60 -1.47 4.92 -12.10
CA SER A 60 -1.01 6.24 -11.64
C SER A 60 -2.16 7.22 -11.41
N SER A 61 -3.22 7.18 -12.23
CA SER A 61 -4.37 8.08 -12.05
C SER A 61 -5.17 7.74 -10.80
N LEU A 62 -5.35 6.46 -10.48
CA LEU A 62 -6.11 6.01 -9.31
C LEU A 62 -5.30 6.07 -8.02
N HIS A 63 -4.03 5.66 -8.08
CA HIS A 63 -3.13 5.64 -6.93
C HIS A 63 -2.84 7.06 -6.42
N SER A 64 -2.63 8.03 -7.32
CA SER A 64 -2.27 9.41 -6.95
C SER A 64 -3.39 10.22 -6.29
N ILE A 65 -4.63 9.71 -6.24
CA ILE A 65 -5.76 10.40 -5.59
C ILE A 65 -5.52 10.53 -4.09
N SER A 66 -4.97 9.50 -3.47
CA SER A 66 -4.77 9.45 -2.01
C SER A 66 -3.62 8.55 -1.56
N HIS A 67 -2.77 8.08 -2.48
CA HIS A 67 -1.69 7.14 -2.19
C HIS A 67 -2.19 5.91 -1.40
N LEU A 68 -3.34 5.37 -1.81
CA LEU A 68 -3.94 4.21 -1.15
C LEU A 68 -2.89 3.10 -1.01
N GLY A 69 -2.90 2.43 0.14
CA GLY A 69 -2.13 1.21 0.31
C GLY A 69 -2.43 0.19 -0.79
N ILE A 70 -1.54 -0.79 -0.97
CA ILE A 70 -1.61 -1.78 -2.07
C ILE A 70 -3.01 -2.39 -2.19
N THR A 71 -3.58 -2.88 -1.09
CA THR A 71 -4.92 -3.49 -1.06
C THR A 71 -6.03 -2.52 -1.48
N GLY A 72 -5.94 -1.26 -1.04
CA GLY A 72 -6.92 -0.22 -1.42
C GLY A 72 -6.84 0.14 -2.89
N THR A 73 -5.62 0.26 -3.42
CA THR A 73 -5.40 0.53 -4.86
C THR A 73 -5.89 -0.64 -5.71
N VAL A 74 -5.58 -1.89 -5.32
CA VAL A 74 -6.08 -3.10 -6.01
C VAL A 74 -7.60 -3.09 -6.09
N LYS A 75 -8.28 -2.86 -4.97
CA LYS A 75 -9.73 -2.83 -4.92
C LYS A 75 -10.31 -1.76 -5.85
N LEU A 76 -9.75 -0.54 -5.81
CA LEU A 76 -10.20 0.57 -6.65
C LEU A 76 -10.02 0.31 -8.15
N VAL A 77 -8.93 -0.36 -8.52
CA VAL A 77 -8.66 -0.78 -9.89
C VAL A 77 -9.63 -1.88 -10.34
N GLU A 78 -9.76 -2.96 -9.55
CA GLU A 78 -10.62 -4.11 -9.86
C GLU A 78 -12.12 -3.75 -9.94
N GLU A 79 -12.54 -2.67 -9.27
CA GLU A 79 -13.90 -2.13 -9.34
C GLU A 79 -14.24 -1.50 -10.70
N ARG A 80 -13.25 -1.02 -11.46
CA ARG A 80 -13.45 -0.19 -12.68
C ARG A 80 -12.81 -0.77 -13.94
N TYR A 81 -11.78 -1.60 -13.80
CA TYR A 81 -10.95 -2.08 -14.89
C TYR A 81 -10.61 -3.55 -14.71
N VAL A 82 -10.16 -4.18 -15.79
CA VAL A 82 -9.74 -5.58 -15.77
C VAL A 82 -8.50 -5.81 -16.63
N TRP A 83 -7.57 -6.61 -16.13
CA TRP A 83 -6.49 -7.24 -16.89
C TRP A 83 -5.90 -8.40 -16.06
N PRO A 84 -5.24 -9.39 -16.70
CA PRO A 84 -4.51 -10.43 -15.99
C PRO A 84 -3.39 -9.84 -15.11
N GLY A 85 -3.35 -10.23 -13.84
CA GLY A 85 -2.23 -9.85 -12.96
C GLY A 85 -2.34 -8.47 -12.27
N ILE A 86 -3.52 -7.83 -12.22
CA ILE A 86 -3.74 -6.55 -11.51
C ILE A 86 -3.01 -6.47 -10.16
N LYS A 87 -3.17 -7.50 -9.32
CA LYS A 87 -2.58 -7.53 -7.97
C LYS A 87 -1.05 -7.46 -7.98
N ALA A 88 -0.42 -8.17 -8.91
CA ALA A 88 1.04 -8.22 -9.04
C ALA A 88 1.58 -6.87 -9.53
N ASP A 89 0.94 -6.32 -10.56
CA ASP A 89 1.28 -5.02 -11.15
C ASP A 89 1.14 -3.89 -10.13
N VAL A 90 -0.03 -3.78 -9.51
CA VAL A 90 -0.33 -2.73 -8.51
C VAL A 90 0.61 -2.82 -7.32
N ARG A 91 0.91 -4.04 -6.83
CA ARG A 91 1.88 -4.23 -5.75
C ARG A 91 3.26 -3.70 -6.15
N THR A 92 3.74 -4.06 -7.33
CA THR A 92 5.05 -3.66 -7.83
C THR A 92 5.14 -2.14 -7.97
N TRP A 93 4.14 -1.50 -8.56
CA TRP A 93 4.17 -0.05 -8.78
C TRP A 93 3.95 0.75 -7.50
N ALA A 94 3.07 0.32 -6.59
CA ALA A 94 2.89 0.96 -5.30
C ALA A 94 4.15 0.87 -4.43
N GLN A 95 4.88 -0.25 -4.49
CA GLN A 95 6.17 -0.38 -3.81
C GLN A 95 7.24 0.54 -4.40
N GLN A 96 7.14 0.92 -5.67
CA GLN A 96 8.06 1.85 -6.36
C GLN A 96 7.65 3.32 -6.22
N CYS A 97 6.52 3.62 -5.58
CA CYS A 97 6.04 4.99 -5.43
C CYS A 97 6.90 5.76 -4.42
N LEU A 98 7.63 6.79 -4.90
CA LEU A 98 8.51 7.61 -4.07
C LEU A 98 7.77 8.33 -2.93
N ALA A 99 6.56 8.84 -3.18
CA ALA A 99 5.75 9.50 -2.16
C ALA A 99 5.31 8.53 -1.06
N CYS A 100 4.92 7.30 -1.43
CA CYS A 100 4.62 6.27 -0.43
C CYS A 100 5.87 5.82 0.34
N GLN A 101 7.01 5.70 -0.34
CA GLN A 101 8.27 5.31 0.30
C GLN A 101 8.77 6.35 1.30
N SER A 102 8.65 7.65 0.99
CA SER A 102 9.10 8.72 1.87
C SER A 102 8.23 8.90 3.12
N LEU A 103 6.91 8.66 2.99
CA LEU A 103 5.96 8.77 4.11
C LEU A 103 5.92 7.53 4.99
N LYS A 104 6.25 6.36 4.43
CA LYS A 104 6.19 5.10 5.18
C LYS A 104 7.50 4.88 5.93
N VAL A 105 7.45 5.03 7.26
CA VAL A 105 8.53 4.56 8.13
C VAL A 105 8.56 3.03 8.07
N THR A 106 9.44 2.47 7.24
CA THR A 106 9.60 1.01 7.05
C THR A 106 10.66 0.41 7.95
N CYS A 107 11.52 1.24 8.54
CA CYS A 107 12.61 0.80 9.40
C CYS A 107 12.29 1.15 10.85
N HIS A 108 11.74 0.19 11.59
CA HIS A 108 12.05 0.13 13.01
C HIS A 108 13.47 -0.42 13.09
N THR A 109 14.46 0.47 13.29
CA THR A 109 15.82 0.01 13.59
C THR A 109 15.74 -0.79 14.88
N GLN A 110 15.70 -2.12 14.76
CA GLN A 110 15.84 -3.01 15.90
C GLN A 110 17.31 -3.01 16.28
N SER A 111 17.72 -1.98 17.02
CA SER A 111 19.02 -1.96 17.66
C SER A 111 19.13 -3.18 18.56
N LYS A 112 20.25 -3.91 18.46
CA LYS A 112 20.55 -4.97 19.42
C LYS A 112 20.48 -4.37 20.82
N LEU A 113 19.84 -5.07 21.76
CA LEU A 113 19.84 -4.67 23.17
C LEU A 113 21.30 -4.55 23.61
N GLY A 114 21.70 -3.35 24.01
CA GLY A 114 23.04 -3.12 24.54
C GLY A 114 23.24 -3.90 25.84
N ALA A 115 24.32 -4.67 25.95
CA ALA A 115 24.70 -5.28 27.21
C ALA A 115 25.22 -4.19 28.14
N PHE A 116 24.40 -3.76 29.11
CA PHE A 116 24.86 -2.79 30.10
C PHE A 116 25.65 -3.51 31.20
N ILE A 117 26.90 -3.10 31.42
CA ILE A 117 27.71 -3.61 32.54
C ILE A 117 27.01 -3.25 33.86
N PRO A 118 26.83 -4.20 34.81
CA PRO A 118 26.25 -3.90 36.12
C PRO A 118 27.13 -2.89 36.87
N SER A 119 26.50 -1.97 37.61
CA SER A 119 27.25 -1.06 38.48
C SER A 119 27.95 -1.86 39.58
N ASN A 120 29.17 -1.49 39.94
CA ASN A 120 29.93 -2.10 41.03
C ASN A 120 29.97 -1.24 42.30
N ALA A 121 29.27 -0.10 42.33
CA ALA A 121 29.20 0.80 43.47
C ALA A 121 27.88 1.61 43.47
N ARG A 122 27.46 2.03 44.68
CA ARG A 122 26.33 2.97 44.87
C ARG A 122 26.65 4.32 44.22
N PHE A 123 25.62 4.99 43.69
CA PHE A 123 25.69 6.35 43.12
C PHE A 123 26.60 6.52 41.90
N LYS A 124 27.13 5.42 41.33
CA LYS A 124 27.93 5.47 40.10
C LYS A 124 27.07 5.75 38.87
N HIS A 125 25.85 5.22 38.84
CA HIS A 125 24.87 5.45 37.78
C HIS A 125 23.49 5.66 38.42
N VAL A 126 22.87 6.82 38.19
CA VAL A 126 21.52 7.14 38.64
C VAL A 126 20.64 7.37 37.41
N HIS A 127 19.50 6.68 37.37
CA HIS A 127 18.48 6.91 36.36
C HIS A 127 17.51 7.97 36.89
N ILE A 128 17.34 9.04 36.10
CA ILE A 128 16.42 10.12 36.42
C ILE A 128 15.36 10.15 35.31
N ASP A 129 14.10 10.08 35.70
CA ASP A 129 12.96 10.11 34.78
C ASP A 129 11.83 10.97 35.35
N ILE A 130 10.91 11.42 34.49
CA ILE A 130 9.75 12.21 34.87
C ILE A 130 8.49 11.45 34.48
N VAL A 131 7.65 11.14 35.47
CA VAL A 131 6.33 10.56 35.23
C VAL A 131 5.29 11.66 35.19
N GLY A 132 4.52 11.70 34.11
CA GLY A 132 3.33 12.53 34.02
C GLY A 132 2.86 12.79 32.58
N PRO A 133 1.80 13.59 32.43
CA PRO A 133 1.09 14.30 33.51
C PRO A 133 0.15 13.41 34.33
N LEU A 134 0.16 13.59 35.64
CA LEU A 134 -0.73 12.96 36.62
C LEU A 134 -1.85 13.92 37.05
N PRO A 135 -2.94 13.42 37.67
CA PRO A 135 -3.93 14.27 38.32
C PRO A 135 -3.27 15.24 39.31
N PRO A 136 -3.75 16.50 39.39
CA PRO A 136 -3.11 17.52 40.20
C PRO A 136 -3.20 17.17 41.69
N SER A 137 -2.05 17.22 42.37
CA SER A 137 -1.94 17.17 43.84
C SER A 137 -1.17 18.40 44.28
N GLU A 138 -1.79 19.27 45.07
CA GLU A 138 -1.17 20.53 45.53
C GLU A 138 -0.53 21.35 44.40
N SER A 139 -1.19 21.44 43.24
CA SER A 139 -0.70 22.10 42.01
C SER A 139 0.46 21.42 41.27
N PHE A 140 0.97 20.29 41.74
CA PHE A 140 1.96 19.47 41.04
C PHE A 140 1.29 18.40 40.15
N ARG A 141 1.89 18.12 38.99
CA ARG A 141 1.39 17.17 37.97
C ARG A 141 2.42 16.14 37.50
N TYR A 142 3.64 16.21 38.02
CA TYR A 142 4.75 15.38 37.58
C TYR A 142 5.52 14.88 38.80
N CYS A 143 5.98 13.63 38.72
CA CYS A 143 6.88 13.05 39.71
C CYS A 143 8.26 12.84 39.08
N LEU A 144 9.29 13.37 39.74
CA LEU A 144 10.67 13.04 39.42
C LEU A 144 11.01 11.70 40.07
N ILE A 145 11.41 10.73 39.26
CA ILE A 145 11.89 9.43 39.72
C ILE A 145 13.41 9.44 39.61
N CYS A 146 14.08 9.15 40.72
CA CYS A 146 15.53 8.98 40.79
C CYS A 146 15.82 7.58 41.32
N VAL A 147 16.48 6.73 40.54
CA VAL A 147 16.81 5.35 40.94
C VAL A 147 18.31 5.12 40.82
N ASP A 148 18.95 4.76 41.92
CA ASP A 148 20.33 4.28 41.91
C ASP A 148 20.39 2.88 41.27
N ARG A 149 21.17 2.75 40.20
CA ARG A 149 21.20 1.51 39.41
C ARG A 149 21.77 0.33 40.18
N PHE A 150 22.67 0.58 41.14
CA PHE A 150 23.29 -0.44 41.98
C PHE A 150 22.32 -0.96 43.05
N SER A 151 21.82 -0.06 43.90
CA SER A 151 20.99 -0.42 45.05
C SER A 151 19.51 -0.62 44.72
N LYS A 152 19.03 -0.14 43.57
CA LYS A 152 17.61 -0.12 43.17
C LYS A 152 16.72 0.71 44.09
N TRP A 153 17.30 1.63 44.86
CA TRP A 153 16.62 2.62 45.69
C TRP A 153 16.38 3.92 44.94
#